data_AF-A0A1I1ALQ9-F1
#
_entry.id   AF-A0A1I1ALQ9-F1
#
_cell.length_a   1.000
_cell.length_b   1.000
_cell.length_c   1.000
_cell.angle_alpha   90.00
_cell.angle_beta   90.00
_cell.angle_gamma   90.00
#
_symmetry.space_group_name_H-M   'P 1'
#
loop_
_entity.id
_entity.type
_entity.pdbx_description
1 polymer ?
#
loop_
_entity_poly.entity_id
_entity_poly.type
_entity_poly.pdbx_seq_one_letter_code
_entity_poly.pdbx_strand_id
1 'polypeptide(L)'
;MTTPTIGHFIGGNLMASRSERTSDVFNPATGAVTAQVALATAGELNAAVAAAHAAFPAWSQTSPLRRARVMFKFKELLEEHADQLAALITGEHGKVLTDA
;
A
#
# COMPACT_ATOMS: atom_id res chain seq x y z
N MET A 1 -3.71 0.11 24.38
CA MET A 1 -3.45 -0.60 23.11
C MET A 1 -2.59 0.31 22.25
N THR A 2 -1.49 -0.16 21.70
CA THR A 2 -0.61 0.63 20.82
C THR A 2 -1.26 0.78 19.45
N THR A 3 -1.40 2.02 18.97
CA THR A 3 -1.88 2.32 17.62
C THR A 3 -0.87 1.79 16.60
N PRO A 4 -1.26 0.92 15.64
CA PRO A 4 -0.34 0.38 14.65
C PRO A 4 0.15 1.49 13.71
N THR A 5 1.40 1.36 13.24
CA THR A 5 1.99 2.29 12.28
C THR A 5 2.10 1.66 10.89
N ILE A 6 1.49 2.30 9.90
CA ILE A 6 1.56 1.96 8.48
C ILE A 6 2.85 2.57 7.91
N GLY A 7 3.77 1.72 7.47
CA GLY A 7 5.05 2.10 6.87
C GLY A 7 5.00 2.19 5.34
N HIS A 8 6.15 1.99 4.71
CA HIS A 8 6.28 2.03 3.25
C HIS A 8 6.53 0.64 2.67
N PHE A 9 6.17 0.42 1.41
CA PHE A 9 6.53 -0.79 0.66
C PHE A 9 7.48 -0.40 -0.47
N ILE A 10 8.77 -0.67 -0.31
CA ILE A 10 9.83 -0.22 -1.22
C ILE A 10 10.70 -1.41 -1.61
N GLY A 11 10.97 -1.57 -2.90
CA GLY A 11 11.83 -2.64 -3.42
C GLY A 11 11.32 -4.05 -3.08
N GLY A 12 10.01 -4.24 -2.98
CA GLY A 12 9.40 -5.53 -2.67
C GLY A 12 9.32 -5.88 -1.18
N ASN A 13 9.64 -4.95 -0.27
CA ASN A 13 9.65 -5.20 1.17
C ASN A 13 8.88 -4.15 1.96
N LEU A 14 8.27 -4.56 3.07
CA LEU A 14 7.78 -3.65 4.10
C LEU A 14 8.97 -2.99 4.80
N MET A 15 8.97 -1.66 4.82
CA MET A 15 10.00 -0.85 5.45
C MET A 15 9.37 0.01 6.54
N ALA A 16 9.83 -0.17 7.77
CA ALA A 16 9.57 0.78 8.84
C ALA A 16 10.17 2.13 8.46
N SER A 17 9.38 3.19 8.61
CA SER A 17 9.85 4.53 8.25
C SER A 17 10.89 5.03 9.25
N ARG A 18 11.87 5.80 8.76
CA ARG A 18 12.82 6.57 9.57
C ARG A 18 12.28 7.96 9.93
N SER A 19 11.10 8.30 9.44
CA SER A 19 10.44 9.56 9.75
C SER A 19 9.88 9.53 11.17
N GLU A 20 10.10 10.61 11.92
CA GLU A 20 9.37 10.87 13.17
C GLU A 20 7.98 11.46 12.92
N ARG A 21 7.67 11.80 11.66
CA ARG A 21 6.39 12.40 11.28
C ARG A 21 5.40 11.30 10.92
N THR A 22 4.26 11.32 11.58
CA THR A 22 3.12 10.47 11.26
C THR A 22 1.87 11.32 11.06
N SER A 23 0.85 10.73 10.44
CA SER A 23 -0.50 11.27 10.38
C SER A 23 -1.48 10.23 10.89
N ASP A 24 -2.48 10.68 11.65
CA ASP A 24 -3.52 9.78 12.14
C ASP A 24 -4.42 9.30 10.99
N VAL A 25 -4.76 8.02 11.04
CA VAL A 25 -5.79 7.39 10.21
C VAL A 25 -7.01 7.20 11.09
N PHE A 26 -8.12 7.81 10.68
CA PHE A 26 -9.36 7.80 11.44
C PHE A 26 -10.31 6.75 10.90
N ASN A 27 -11.08 6.14 11.80
CA ASN A 27 -12.37 5.56 11.43
C ASN A 27 -13.42 6.68 11.41
N PRO A 28 -13.94 7.09 10.25
CA PRO A 28 -14.85 8.22 10.16
C PRO A 28 -16.23 7.95 10.79
N ALA A 29 -16.62 6.69 10.97
CA ALA A 29 -17.89 6.34 11.61
C ALA A 29 -17.86 6.54 13.14
N THR A 30 -16.66 6.49 13.75
CA THR A 30 -16.48 6.63 15.21
C THR A 30 -15.68 7.85 15.62
N GLY A 31 -14.93 8.45 14.67
CA GLY A 31 -13.95 9.51 14.94
C GLY A 31 -12.68 9.03 15.64
N ALA A 32 -12.53 7.73 15.90
CA ALA A 32 -11.37 7.17 16.60
C ALA A 32 -10.17 7.00 15.66
N VAL A 33 -8.97 7.22 16.18
CA VAL A 33 -7.72 6.88 15.48
C VAL A 33 -7.53 5.36 15.50
N THR A 34 -7.40 4.75 14.34
CA THR A 34 -7.23 3.29 14.17
C THR A 34 -5.80 2.91 13.79
N ALA A 35 -5.06 3.81 13.16
CA ALA A 35 -3.66 3.64 12.80
C ALA A 35 -2.96 4.99 12.68
N GLN A 36 -1.63 4.97 12.54
CA GLN A 36 -0.84 6.12 12.11
C GLN A 36 -0.10 5.78 10.83
N VAL A 37 -0.09 6.65 9.83
CA VAL A 37 0.71 6.47 8.61
C VAL A 37 1.98 7.30 8.71
N ALA A 38 3.13 6.69 8.39
CA ALA A 38 4.40 7.40 8.35
C ALA A 38 4.46 8.36 7.16
N LEU A 39 4.91 9.59 7.41
CA LEU A 39 5.09 10.61 6.38
C LEU A 39 6.54 10.56 5.88
N ALA A 40 6.72 10.07 4.65
CA ALA A 40 8.03 9.77 4.08
C ALA A 40 9.00 10.96 4.13
N THR A 41 10.26 10.66 4.45
CA THR A 41 11.40 11.55 4.30
C THR A 41 11.85 11.62 2.83
N ALA A 42 12.64 12.64 2.49
CA ALA A 42 13.29 12.72 1.17
C ALA A 42 14.21 11.52 0.90
N GLY A 43 14.86 10.96 1.92
CA GLY A 43 15.72 9.78 1.78
C GLY A 43 14.95 8.53 1.40
N GLU A 44 13.77 8.30 2.00
CA GLU A 44 12.91 7.17 1.67
C GLU A 44 12.30 7.31 0.27
N LEU A 45 11.92 8.51 -0.12
CA LEU A 45 11.51 8.80 -1.50
C LEU A 45 12.63 8.47 -2.49
N ASN A 46 13.86 8.93 -2.23
CA ASN A 46 15.01 8.63 -3.07
C ASN A 46 15.30 7.12 -3.14
N ALA A 47 15.12 6.38 -2.04
CA ALA A 47 15.24 4.93 -2.02
C ALA A 47 14.16 4.25 -2.89
N ALA A 48 12.92 4.72 -2.85
CA ALA A 48 11.83 4.24 -3.70
C ALA A 48 12.13 4.48 -5.19
N VAL A 49 12.59 5.69 -5.53
CA VAL A 49 13.00 6.07 -6.89
C VAL A 49 14.15 5.20 -7.37
N ALA A 50 15.20 5.02 -6.56
CA ALA A 50 16.34 4.18 -6.89
C ALA A 50 15.93 2.72 -7.13
N ALA A 51 15.07 2.16 -6.28
CA ALA A 51 14.55 0.80 -6.43
C ALA A 51 13.75 0.63 -7.74
N ALA A 52 12.91 1.61 -8.08
CA ALA A 52 12.16 1.60 -9.33
C ALA A 52 13.07 1.68 -10.56
N HIS A 53 14.08 2.57 -10.55
CA HIS A 53 15.07 2.67 -11.62
C HIS A 53 15.88 1.39 -11.79
N ALA A 54 16.27 0.73 -10.70
CA ALA A 54 17.00 -0.54 -10.76
C ALA A 54 16.15 -1.68 -11.34
N ALA A 55 14.84 -1.71 -11.03
CA ALA A 55 13.93 -2.75 -11.53
C ALA A 55 13.52 -2.56 -13.00
N PHE A 56 13.47 -1.31 -13.48
CA PHE A 56 12.90 -0.97 -14.79
C PHE A 56 13.56 -1.64 -16.00
N PRO A 57 14.90 -1.76 -16.12
CA PRO A 57 15.52 -2.40 -17.27
C PRO A 57 15.05 -3.84 -17.47
N ALA A 58 15.01 -4.65 -16.40
CA ALA A 58 14.54 -6.03 -16.49
C ALA A 58 13.02 -6.12 -16.75
N TRP A 59 12.24 -5.24 -16.10
CA TRP A 59 10.78 -5.21 -16.27
C TRP A 59 10.36 -4.79 -17.68
N SER A 60 10.96 -3.74 -18.23
CA SER A 60 10.62 -3.22 -19.56
C SER A 60 10.91 -4.23 -20.67
N GLN A 61 11.95 -5.06 -20.50
CA GLN A 61 12.30 -6.14 -21.42
C GLN A 61 11.46 -7.42 -21.23
N THR A 62 10.62 -7.48 -20.20
CA THR A 62 9.67 -8.59 -20.04
C THR A 62 8.62 -8.53 -21.13
N SER A 63 8.40 -9.64 -21.85
CA SER A 63 7.44 -9.66 -22.98
C SER A 63 6.03 -9.24 -22.57
N PRO A 64 5.24 -8.60 -23.46
CA PRO A 64 3.89 -8.15 -23.14
C PRO A 64 3.00 -9.27 -22.56
N LEU A 65 3.09 -10.49 -23.11
CA LEU A 65 2.34 -11.65 -22.62
C LEU A 65 2.70 -12.02 -21.17
N ARG A 66 3.99 -11.95 -20.81
CA ARG A 66 4.43 -12.23 -19.43
C ARG A 66 3.94 -11.15 -18.47
N ARG A 67 3.99 -9.87 -18.85
CA ARG A 67 3.44 -8.78 -18.02
C ARG A 67 1.93 -8.92 -17.84
N ALA A 68 1.21 -9.32 -18.89
CA ALA A 68 -0.23 -9.59 -18.80
C ALA A 68 -0.55 -10.70 -17.79
N ARG A 69 0.23 -11.78 -17.75
CA ARG A 69 0.05 -12.86 -16.75
C ARG A 69 0.18 -12.36 -15.31
N VAL A 70 1.11 -11.44 -15.04
CA VAL A 70 1.23 -10.81 -13.71
C VAL A 70 -0.04 -10.05 -13.36
N MET A 71 -0.60 -9.29 -14.30
CA MET A 71 -1.84 -8.54 -14.07
C MET A 71 -3.05 -9.46 -13.86
N PHE A 72 -3.15 -10.57 -14.60
CA PHE A 72 -4.22 -11.56 -14.39
C PHE A 72 -4.08 -12.24 -13.03
N LYS A 73 -2.87 -12.60 -12.61
CA LYS A 73 -2.68 -13.16 -11.26
C LYS A 73 -3.02 -12.14 -10.18
N PHE A 74 -2.69 -10.87 -10.40
CA PHE A 74 -3.08 -9.80 -9.48
C PHE A 74 -4.61 -9.65 -9.39
N LYS A 75 -5.32 -9.71 -10.51
CA LYS A 75 -6.80 -9.73 -10.51
C LYS A 75 -7.36 -10.91 -9.70
N GLU A 76 -6.85 -12.12 -9.91
CA GLU A 76 -7.29 -13.30 -9.13
C GLU A 76 -7.11 -13.07 -7.63
N LEU A 77 -5.97 -12.52 -7.21
CA LEU A 77 -5.69 -12.22 -5.80
C LEU A 77 -6.62 -11.11 -5.27
N LEU A 78 -6.94 -10.11 -6.07
CA LEU A 78 -7.91 -9.09 -5.68
C LEU A 78 -9.30 -9.69 -5.44
N GLU A 79 -9.75 -10.58 -6.32
CA GLU A 79 -11.04 -11.28 -6.18
C GLU A 79 -11.04 -12.20 -4.95
N GLU A 80 -9.95 -12.92 -4.71
CA GLU A 80 -9.77 -13.79 -3.54
C GLU A 80 -9.82 -13.00 -2.22
N HIS A 81 -9.28 -11.79 -2.20
CA HIS A 81 -9.19 -10.94 -1.00
C HIS A 81 -10.21 -9.80 -0.97
N ALA A 82 -11.25 -9.83 -1.82
CA ALA A 82 -12.18 -8.73 -2.01
C ALA A 82 -12.84 -8.26 -0.71
N ASP A 83 -13.39 -9.18 0.09
CA ASP A 83 -14.06 -8.85 1.36
C ASP A 83 -13.10 -8.19 2.36
N GLN A 84 -11.85 -8.65 2.42
CA GLN A 84 -10.83 -8.08 3.31
C GLN A 84 -10.45 -6.67 2.86
N LEU A 85 -10.26 -6.47 1.55
CA LEU A 85 -9.92 -5.16 0.99
C LEU A 85 -11.07 -4.16 1.17
N ALA A 86 -12.31 -4.59 0.92
CA ALA A 86 -13.50 -3.78 1.12
C ALA A 86 -13.66 -3.34 2.59
N ALA A 87 -13.42 -4.26 3.54
CA ALA A 87 -13.45 -3.94 4.96
C ALA A 87 -12.38 -2.90 5.37
N LEU A 88 -11.17 -3.00 4.82
CA LEU A 88 -10.10 -2.01 5.04
C LEU A 88 -10.51 -0.63 4.48
N ILE A 89 -11.01 -0.58 3.25
CA ILE A 89 -11.46 0.66 2.60
C ILE A 89 -12.61 1.29 3.39
N THR A 90 -13.63 0.52 3.78
CA THR A 90 -14.73 1.02 4.61
C THR A 90 -14.23 1.54 5.95
N GLY A 91 -13.26 0.86 6.58
CA GLY A 91 -12.70 1.24 7.88
C GLY A 91 -12.00 2.60 7.88
N GLU A 92 -11.36 3.00 6.78
CA GLU A 92 -10.58 4.24 6.68
C GLU A 92 -11.30 5.35 5.90
N HIS A 93 -12.09 5.00 4.88
CA HIS A 93 -12.82 5.96 4.05
C HIS A 93 -14.26 6.20 4.55
N GLY A 94 -14.90 5.20 5.16
CA GLY A 94 -16.28 5.31 5.65
C GLY A 94 -17.38 5.06 4.61
N LYS A 95 -17.03 4.65 3.39
CA LYS A 95 -18.02 4.22 2.39
C LYS A 95 -18.64 2.88 2.79
N VAL A 96 -19.86 2.61 2.32
CA VAL A 96 -20.52 1.31 2.57
C VAL A 96 -19.77 0.17 1.90
N LEU A 97 -19.82 -1.04 2.48
CA LEU A 97 -19.06 -2.20 2.01
C LEU A 97 -19.35 -2.55 0.55
N THR A 98 -20.58 -2.35 0.08
CA THR A 98 -20.98 -2.62 -1.31
C THR A 98 -20.38 -1.64 -2.32
N ASP A 99 -19.93 -0.47 -1.87
CA ASP A 99 -19.26 0.55 -2.70
C ASP A 99 -17.73 0.43 -2.64
N ALA A 100 -17.20 -0.40 -1.73
CA ALA A 100 -15.78 -0.58 -1.45
C ALA A 100 -15.18 -1.71 -2.29
#